data_AF-A0A918C263-F1
#
_entry.id   AF-A0A918C263-F1
#
_cell.length_a   1.000
_cell.length_b   1.000
_cell.length_c   1.000
_cell.angle_alpha   90.00
_cell.angle_beta   90.00
_cell.angle_gamma   90.00
#
_symmetry.space_group_name_H-M   'P 1'
#
loop_
_entity.id
_entity.type
_entity.pdbx_description
1 polymer ?
#
loop_
_entity_poly.entity_id
_entity_poly.type
_entity_poly.pdbx_seq_one_letter_code
_entity_poly.pdbx_strand_id
1 'polypeptide(L)'
;MSNPSKPPTPFSRAIGQSRFIVLLAVISVLLVAIALFLLGVLQALSGIWDAVQAVASGHFAATSLTIQFLEIVSTMLKAVVFYIIGVGLYSLFIAPLNLTVSLGVETLNDLEDKIVSVVIVILAVTFLEHFVHWDEPLQTLEFGAALALVVGSLVFFQRYSHQAKEAQQDRAPAVTARARQQLFEEDTEQQSIPVDPSQEGESSS
;
A
#
# COMPACT_ATOMS: atom_id res chain seq x y z
N MET A 1 36.35 -24.40 20.37
CA MET A 1 36.93 -23.38 19.48
C MET A 1 35.89 -22.26 19.32
N SER A 2 36.18 -21.08 19.87
CA SER A 2 35.32 -19.91 19.85
C SER A 2 35.34 -19.26 18.45
N ASN A 3 34.17 -19.15 17.83
CA ASN A 3 34.04 -18.48 16.53
C ASN A 3 34.12 -16.96 16.76
N PRO A 4 35.03 -16.21 16.11
CA PRO A 4 35.13 -14.77 16.31
C PRO A 4 33.98 -14.06 15.59
N SER A 5 33.20 -13.29 16.34
CA SER A 5 32.18 -12.38 15.81
C SER A 5 32.86 -11.31 14.94
N LYS A 6 32.53 -11.32 13.64
CA LYS A 6 32.96 -10.30 12.67
C LYS A 6 32.51 -8.91 13.16
N PRO A 7 33.38 -7.88 13.19
CA PRO A 7 32.98 -6.54 13.58
C PRO A 7 31.94 -5.98 12.59
N PRO A 8 30.96 -5.17 13.05
CA PRO A 8 29.98 -4.57 12.17
C PRO A 8 30.67 -3.64 11.16
N THR A 9 30.49 -3.92 9.87
CA THR A 9 31.04 -3.11 8.78
C THR A 9 30.41 -1.71 8.77
N PRO A 10 31.13 -0.65 8.36
CA PRO A 10 30.60 0.73 8.34
C PRO A 10 29.32 0.89 7.51
N PHE A 11 29.06 -0.03 6.58
CA PHE A 11 27.84 -0.10 5.77
C PHE A 11 26.56 -0.39 6.61
N SER A 12 26.66 -1.13 7.71
CA SER A 12 25.50 -1.37 8.60
C SER A 12 25.11 -0.14 9.40
N ARG A 13 26.07 0.75 9.69
CA ARG A 13 25.80 2.07 10.31
C ARG A 13 25.15 3.05 9.33
N ALA A 14 25.54 3.03 8.06
CA ALA A 14 24.91 3.85 7.01
C ALA A 14 23.44 3.44 6.74
N ILE A 15 23.13 2.13 6.79
CA ILE A 15 21.74 1.64 6.72
C ILE A 15 20.95 2.01 7.98
N GLY A 16 21.58 2.05 9.16
CA GLY A 16 20.96 2.57 10.38
C GLY A 16 20.57 4.06 10.26
N GLN A 17 21.31 4.82 9.46
CA GLN A 17 21.09 6.26 9.24
C GLN A 17 19.92 6.55 8.28
N SER A 18 19.61 5.66 7.32
CA SER A 18 18.44 5.81 6.45
C SER A 18 17.12 5.70 7.21
N ARG A 19 17.08 4.90 8.29
CA ARG A 19 15.89 4.76 9.15
C ARG A 19 15.49 6.07 9.84
N PHE A 20 16.43 6.93 10.19
CA PHE A 20 16.13 8.21 10.83
C PHE A 20 15.41 9.19 9.88
N ILE A 21 15.77 9.21 8.60
CA ILE A 21 15.11 10.05 7.60
C ILE A 21 13.66 9.59 7.40
N VAL A 22 13.43 8.28 7.30
CA VAL A 22 12.08 7.73 7.17
C VAL A 22 11.25 7.99 8.43
N LEU A 23 11.85 7.87 9.62
CA LEU A 23 11.16 8.12 10.88
C LEU A 23 10.66 9.57 10.98
N LEU A 24 11.43 10.54 10.45
CA LEU A 24 10.97 11.93 10.33
C LEU A 24 9.73 12.02 9.42
N ALA A 25 9.76 11.40 8.24
CA ALA A 25 8.63 11.38 7.32
C ALA A 25 7.38 10.73 7.95
N VAL A 26 7.54 9.60 8.64
CA VAL A 26 6.46 8.92 9.37
C VAL A 26 5.84 9.85 10.41
N ILE A 27 6.67 10.50 11.24
CA ILE A 27 6.17 11.43 12.26
C ILE A 27 5.40 12.58 11.61
N SER A 28 5.91 13.16 10.52
CA SER A 28 5.21 14.23 9.80
C SER A 28 3.85 13.77 9.27
N VAL A 29 3.77 12.58 8.66
CA VAL A 29 2.50 12.02 8.14
C VAL A 29 1.51 11.76 9.28
N LEU A 30 1.97 11.20 10.40
CA LEU A 30 1.12 10.97 11.58
C LEU A 30 0.62 12.28 12.21
N LEU A 31 1.46 13.32 12.27
CA LEU A 31 1.04 14.64 12.75
C LEU A 31 -0.03 15.24 11.86
N VAL A 32 0.09 15.11 10.53
CA VAL A 32 -0.96 15.54 9.59
C VAL A 32 -2.25 14.77 9.82
N ALA A 33 -2.18 13.44 10.00
CA ALA A 33 -3.35 12.62 10.29
C ALA A 33 -4.04 13.08 11.58
N ILE A 34 -3.29 13.32 12.66
CA ILE A 34 -3.80 13.82 13.94
C ILE A 34 -4.44 15.20 13.77
N ALA A 35 -3.80 16.12 13.04
CA ALA A 35 -4.34 17.44 12.78
C ALA A 35 -5.68 17.35 12.02
N LEU A 36 -5.77 16.49 11.01
CA LEU A 36 -7.01 16.25 10.26
C LEU A 36 -8.10 15.60 11.13
N PHE A 37 -7.74 14.68 12.04
CA PHE A 37 -8.70 14.15 13.01
C PHE A 37 -9.26 15.25 13.91
N LEU A 38 -8.40 16.11 14.45
CA LEU A 38 -8.82 17.22 15.29
C LEU A 38 -9.72 18.20 14.52
N LEU A 39 -9.33 18.55 13.30
CA LEU A 39 -10.15 19.39 12.39
C LEU A 39 -11.51 18.75 12.14
N GLY A 40 -11.56 17.47 11.78
CA GLY A 40 -12.82 16.77 11.51
C GLY A 40 -13.72 16.69 12.74
N VAL A 41 -13.16 16.51 13.95
CA VAL A 41 -13.93 16.55 15.21
C VAL A 41 -14.49 17.94 15.47
N LEU A 42 -13.70 19.00 15.27
CA LEU A 42 -14.17 20.38 15.42
C LEU A 42 -15.26 20.73 14.40
N GLN A 43 -15.10 20.31 13.15
CA GLN A 43 -16.12 20.48 12.11
C GLN A 43 -17.39 19.69 12.44
N ALA A 44 -17.28 18.47 12.96
CA ALA A 44 -18.43 17.68 13.37
C ALA A 44 -19.19 18.33 14.54
N LEU A 45 -18.48 18.84 15.55
CA LEU A 45 -19.10 19.51 16.70
C LEU A 45 -19.81 20.80 16.27
N SER A 46 -19.16 21.62 15.44
CA SER A 46 -19.78 22.84 14.91
C SER A 46 -20.97 22.55 14.00
N GLY A 47 -20.86 21.58 13.09
CA GLY A 47 -21.97 21.18 12.21
C GLY A 47 -23.18 20.64 12.97
N ILE A 48 -22.96 19.88 14.06
CA ILE A 48 -24.07 19.42 14.93
C ILE A 48 -24.72 20.62 15.64
N TRP A 49 -23.91 21.57 16.14
CA TRP A 49 -24.42 22.77 16.79
C TRP A 49 -25.29 23.61 15.85
N ASP A 50 -24.79 23.85 14.63
CA ASP A 50 -25.49 24.59 13.59
C ASP A 50 -26.80 23.87 13.19
N ALA A 51 -26.78 22.54 13.07
CA ALA A 51 -27.97 21.74 12.79
C ALA A 51 -29.05 21.90 13.87
N VAL A 52 -28.67 21.84 15.14
CA VAL A 52 -29.60 22.03 16.27
C VAL A 52 -30.18 23.44 16.26
N GLN A 53 -29.36 24.46 15.99
CA GLN A 53 -29.83 25.85 15.92
C GLN A 53 -30.78 26.08 14.73
N ALA A 54 -30.51 25.47 13.58
CA ALA A 54 -31.37 25.53 12.40
C ALA A 54 -32.76 24.91 12.66
N VAL A 55 -32.79 23.76 13.36
CA VAL A 55 -34.05 23.12 13.80
C VAL A 55 -34.82 24.04 14.74
N ALA A 56 -34.14 24.60 15.75
CA ALA A 56 -34.75 25.43 16.77
C ALA A 56 -35.30 26.77 16.23
N SER A 57 -34.67 27.32 15.19
CA SER A 57 -35.05 28.59 14.55
C SER A 57 -36.04 28.43 13.39
N GLY A 58 -36.44 27.20 13.04
CA GLY A 58 -37.39 26.91 11.97
C GLY A 58 -36.88 27.12 10.54
N HIS A 59 -35.60 27.49 10.36
CA HIS A 59 -34.97 27.70 9.07
C HIS A 59 -34.23 26.42 8.62
N PHE A 60 -34.99 25.43 8.16
CA PHE A 60 -34.44 24.13 7.75
C PHE A 60 -33.95 24.16 6.29
N ALA A 61 -32.65 24.35 6.08
CA ALA A 61 -32.00 24.18 4.78
C ALA A 61 -31.30 22.81 4.70
N ALA A 62 -32.06 21.74 4.46
CA ALA A 62 -31.58 20.35 4.50
C ALA A 62 -30.39 20.07 3.53
N THR A 63 -30.37 20.74 2.37
CA THR A 63 -29.30 20.59 1.38
C THR A 63 -27.96 21.11 1.90
N SER A 64 -27.94 22.28 2.54
CA SER A 64 -26.70 22.88 3.09
C SER A 64 -26.09 22.03 4.20
N LEU A 65 -26.94 21.46 5.07
CA LEU A 65 -26.51 20.57 6.14
C LEU A 65 -25.90 19.28 5.60
N THR A 66 -26.49 18.71 4.55
CA THR A 66 -26.00 17.48 3.93
C THR A 66 -24.63 17.69 3.29
N ILE A 67 -24.44 18.82 2.61
CA ILE A 67 -23.15 19.23 2.05
C ILE A 67 -22.09 19.37 3.16
N GLN A 68 -22.41 20.07 4.24
CA GLN A 68 -21.49 20.27 5.35
C GLN A 68 -21.08 18.92 6.00
N PHE A 69 -22.03 18.00 6.16
CA PHE A 69 -21.72 16.66 6.66
C PHE A 69 -20.88 15.83 5.68
N LEU A 70 -21.07 15.98 4.37
CA LEU A 70 -20.21 15.33 3.38
C LEU A 70 -18.75 15.80 3.50
N GLU A 71 -18.53 17.10 3.71
CA GLU A 71 -17.19 17.67 3.93
C GLU A 71 -16.55 17.16 5.23
N ILE A 72 -17.32 17.03 6.31
CA ILE A 72 -16.86 16.44 7.58
C ILE A 72 -16.41 14.99 7.38
N VAL A 73 -17.24 14.17 6.72
CA VAL A 73 -16.94 12.76 6.44
C VAL A 73 -15.70 12.64 5.54
N SER A 74 -15.61 13.47 4.50
CA SER A 74 -14.46 13.59 3.60
C SER A 74 -13.16 13.87 4.35
N THR A 75 -13.19 14.84 5.27
CA THR A 75 -12.04 15.24 6.10
C THR A 75 -11.61 14.11 7.04
N MET A 76 -12.56 13.45 7.71
CA MET A 76 -12.28 12.32 8.59
C MET A 76 -11.72 11.12 7.82
N LEU A 77 -12.22 10.86 6.61
CA LEU A 77 -11.71 9.78 5.75
C LEU A 77 -10.26 10.03 5.33
N LYS A 78 -9.93 11.27 4.95
CA LYS A 78 -8.53 11.69 4.70
C LYS A 78 -7.67 11.41 5.94
N ALA A 79 -8.13 11.79 7.13
CA ALA A 79 -7.39 11.58 8.39
C ALA A 79 -7.05 10.10 8.64
N VAL A 80 -8.05 9.21 8.52
CA VAL A 80 -7.89 7.76 8.66
C VAL A 80 -6.87 7.22 7.66
N VAL A 81 -6.91 7.71 6.43
CA VAL A 81 -5.93 7.26 5.42
C VAL A 81 -4.53 7.70 5.79
N PHE A 82 -4.30 8.98 6.07
CA PHE A 82 -2.96 9.46 6.42
C PHE A 82 -2.42 8.70 7.63
N TYR A 83 -3.29 8.32 8.56
CA TYR A 83 -2.94 7.43 9.67
C TYR A 83 -2.49 6.04 9.19
N ILE A 84 -3.28 5.36 8.34
CA ILE A 84 -2.91 4.04 7.79
C ILE A 84 -1.60 4.11 7.00
N ILE A 85 -1.40 5.17 6.21
CA ILE A 85 -0.14 5.38 5.47
C ILE A 85 1.03 5.55 6.43
N GLY A 86 0.89 6.40 7.45
CA GLY A 86 1.94 6.63 8.45
C GLY A 86 2.30 5.36 9.22
N VAL A 87 1.28 4.59 9.65
CA VAL A 87 1.47 3.30 10.33
C VAL A 87 2.08 2.24 9.38
N GLY A 88 1.67 2.23 8.11
CA GLY A 88 2.24 1.35 7.08
C GLY A 88 3.72 1.65 6.82
N LEU A 89 4.07 2.91 6.62
CA LEU A 89 5.46 3.37 6.51
C LEU A 89 6.28 3.00 7.74
N TYR A 90 5.73 3.19 8.94
CA TYR A 90 6.38 2.78 10.17
C TYR A 90 6.65 1.27 10.20
N SER A 91 5.63 0.48 9.87
CA SER A 91 5.69 -0.99 9.89
C SER A 91 6.76 -1.53 8.95
N LEU A 92 6.90 -0.91 7.79
CA LEU A 92 7.76 -1.36 6.70
C LEU A 92 9.23 -1.01 6.91
N PHE A 93 9.52 0.16 7.49
CA PHE A 93 10.90 0.64 7.63
C PHE A 93 11.48 0.50 9.04
N ILE A 94 10.64 0.42 10.07
CA ILE A 94 11.07 0.43 11.47
C ILE A 94 10.82 -0.92 12.12
N ALA A 95 9.55 -1.30 12.32
CA ALA A 95 9.20 -2.52 13.02
C ALA A 95 7.82 -3.02 12.60
N PRO A 96 7.67 -4.31 12.24
CA PRO A 96 6.39 -4.85 11.81
C PRO A 96 5.35 -4.72 12.93
N LEU A 97 4.16 -4.22 12.59
CA LEU A 97 3.03 -4.08 13.50
C LEU A 97 1.95 -5.11 13.16
N ASN A 98 1.36 -5.75 14.17
CA ASN A 98 0.26 -6.72 13.97
C ASN A 98 -0.95 -6.11 13.22
N LEU A 99 -1.22 -4.82 13.43
CA LEU A 99 -2.29 -4.10 12.73
C LEU A 99 -2.09 -4.08 11.21
N THR A 100 -0.84 -3.91 10.78
CA THR A 100 -0.48 -3.80 9.36
C THR A 100 -0.57 -5.16 8.65
N VAL A 101 -0.28 -6.25 9.36
CA VAL A 101 -0.47 -7.63 8.86
C VAL A 101 -1.95 -7.93 8.62
N SER A 102 -2.84 -7.52 9.53
CA SER A 102 -4.30 -7.64 9.30
C SER A 102 -4.81 -6.74 8.16
N LEU A 103 -4.08 -5.67 7.83
CA LEU A 103 -4.42 -4.74 6.74
C LEU A 103 -3.77 -5.12 5.39
N GLY A 104 -2.93 -6.16 5.36
CA GLY A 104 -2.25 -6.64 4.16
C GLY A 104 -1.17 -5.70 3.61
N VAL A 105 -0.55 -4.86 4.45
CA VAL A 105 0.52 -3.93 4.02
C VAL A 105 1.88 -4.50 4.45
N GLU A 106 2.43 -5.40 3.64
CA GLU A 106 3.67 -6.10 3.97
C GLU A 106 4.87 -5.55 3.18
N THR A 107 4.61 -4.85 2.07
CA THR A 107 5.63 -4.35 1.15
C THR A 107 5.45 -2.87 0.79
N LEU A 108 6.49 -2.28 0.16
CA LEU A 108 6.43 -0.90 -0.35
C LEU A 108 5.36 -0.74 -1.43
N ASN A 109 5.18 -1.78 -2.25
CA ASN A 109 4.17 -1.81 -3.29
C ASN A 109 2.76 -1.75 -2.71
N ASP A 110 2.50 -2.48 -1.62
CA ASP A 110 1.17 -2.48 -0.98
C ASP A 110 0.84 -1.09 -0.44
N LEU A 111 1.86 -0.38 0.07
CA LEU A 111 1.71 0.98 0.53
C LEU A 111 1.47 1.96 -0.62
N GLU A 112 2.20 1.83 -1.74
CA GLU A 112 1.98 2.61 -2.96
C GLU A 112 0.54 2.42 -3.48
N ASP A 113 0.09 1.18 -3.59
CA ASP A 113 -1.26 0.84 -4.06
C ASP A 113 -2.32 1.42 -3.12
N LYS A 114 -2.07 1.44 -1.81
CA LYS A 114 -2.96 2.08 -0.81
C LYS A 114 -3.01 3.60 -0.98
N ILE A 115 -1.87 4.25 -1.23
CA ILE A 115 -1.79 5.69 -1.47
C ILE A 115 -2.59 6.07 -2.72
N VAL A 116 -2.39 5.36 -3.83
CA VAL A 116 -3.12 5.60 -5.09
C VAL A 116 -4.63 5.42 -4.89
N SER A 117 -5.03 4.35 -4.21
CA SER A 117 -6.45 4.09 -3.90
C SER A 117 -7.08 5.26 -3.15
N VAL A 118 -6.36 5.86 -2.20
CA VAL A 118 -6.93 6.98 -1.43
C VAL A 118 -6.94 8.26 -2.24
N VAL A 119 -5.91 8.54 -3.03
CA VAL A 119 -5.93 9.71 -3.92
C VAL A 119 -7.19 9.67 -4.79
N ILE A 120 -7.54 8.51 -5.33
CA ILE A 120 -8.78 8.31 -6.09
C ILE A 120 -10.02 8.60 -5.23
N VAL A 121 -10.07 8.10 -4.00
CA VAL A 121 -11.19 8.36 -3.07
C VAL A 121 -11.33 9.85 -2.75
N ILE A 122 -10.24 10.55 -2.47
CA ILE A 122 -10.25 11.99 -2.18
C ILE A 122 -10.79 12.76 -3.38
N LEU A 123 -10.26 12.47 -4.57
CA LEU A 123 -10.70 13.11 -5.81
C LEU A 123 -12.20 12.84 -6.09
N ALA A 124 -12.67 11.61 -5.85
CA ALA A 124 -14.08 11.25 -6.01
C ALA A 124 -15.00 11.98 -5.02
N VAL A 125 -14.61 12.09 -3.75
CA VAL A 125 -15.41 12.80 -2.74
C VAL A 125 -15.40 14.30 -3.01
N THR A 126 -14.28 14.90 -3.41
CA THR A 126 -14.22 16.32 -3.82
C THR A 126 -15.10 16.60 -5.03
N PHE A 127 -15.18 15.65 -5.98
CA PHE A 127 -16.14 15.77 -7.07
C PHE A 127 -17.58 15.69 -6.61
N LEU A 128 -17.90 14.77 -5.69
CA LEU A 128 -19.24 14.66 -5.14
C LEU A 128 -19.64 15.93 -4.37
N GLU A 129 -18.73 16.49 -3.57
CA GLU A 129 -18.92 17.78 -2.89
C GLU A 129 -19.28 18.88 -3.91
N HIS A 130 -18.51 19.02 -4.98
CA HIS A 130 -18.76 20.03 -6.02
C HIS A 130 -20.07 19.75 -6.80
N PHE A 131 -20.33 18.48 -7.09
CA PHE A 131 -21.53 18.04 -7.81
C PHE A 131 -22.82 18.33 -7.04
N VAL A 132 -22.80 18.21 -5.70
CA VAL A 132 -23.98 18.50 -4.87
C VAL A 132 -24.27 20.00 -4.77
N HIS A 133 -23.26 20.87 -4.94
CA HIS A 133 -23.48 22.33 -4.97
C HIS A 133 -24.14 22.81 -6.27
N TRP A 134 -24.00 22.06 -7.37
CA TRP A 134 -24.53 22.30 -8.72
C TRP A 134 -25.01 23.73 -9.04
N ASP A 135 -24.07 24.68 -9.07
CA ASP A 135 -24.37 26.06 -9.48
C ASP A 135 -24.31 26.23 -11.02
N GLU A 136 -23.37 25.55 -11.69
CA GLU A 136 -23.11 25.71 -13.13
C GLU A 136 -22.86 24.38 -13.86
N PRO A 137 -23.82 23.86 -14.66
CA PRO A 137 -23.70 22.54 -15.30
C PRO A 137 -22.47 22.36 -16.21
N LEU A 138 -22.04 23.41 -16.90
CA LEU A 138 -20.90 23.33 -17.82
C LEU A 138 -19.58 23.21 -17.06
N GLN A 139 -19.38 24.01 -16.00
CA GLN A 139 -18.18 23.92 -15.17
C GLN A 139 -18.09 22.56 -14.48
N THR A 140 -19.22 22.03 -13.99
CA THR A 140 -19.27 20.69 -13.40
C THR A 140 -18.91 19.60 -14.41
N LEU A 141 -19.32 19.73 -15.66
CA LEU A 141 -18.95 18.80 -16.74
C LEU A 141 -17.45 18.86 -17.04
N GLU A 142 -16.87 20.05 -17.14
CA GLU A 142 -15.43 20.25 -17.38
C GLU A 142 -14.60 19.67 -16.23
N PHE A 143 -15.00 19.93 -14.99
CA PHE A 143 -14.36 19.37 -13.80
C PHE A 143 -14.48 17.84 -13.77
N GLY A 144 -15.66 17.30 -14.08
CA GLY A 144 -15.89 15.85 -14.17
C GLY A 144 -15.07 15.19 -15.29
N ALA A 145 -14.91 15.85 -16.43
CA ALA A 145 -14.09 15.36 -17.53
C ALA A 145 -12.60 15.34 -17.16
N ALA A 146 -12.08 16.41 -16.55
CA ALA A 146 -10.71 16.47 -16.06
C ALA A 146 -10.44 15.39 -15.00
N LEU A 147 -11.38 15.21 -14.06
CA LEU A 147 -11.32 14.16 -13.06
C LEU A 147 -11.29 12.76 -13.69
N ALA A 148 -12.18 12.49 -14.64
CA ALA A 148 -12.26 11.21 -15.32
C ALA A 148 -10.96 10.86 -16.04
N LEU A 149 -10.29 11.86 -16.64
CA LEU A 149 -8.97 11.68 -17.26
C LEU A 149 -7.90 11.34 -16.21
N VAL A 150 -7.85 12.08 -15.10
CA VAL A 150 -6.85 11.84 -14.04
C VAL A 150 -7.07 10.49 -13.36
N VAL A 151 -8.28 10.20 -12.92
CA VAL A 151 -8.64 8.93 -12.27
C VAL A 151 -8.48 7.77 -13.25
N GLY A 152 -8.91 7.94 -14.51
CA GLY A 152 -8.72 6.95 -15.56
C GLY A 152 -7.24 6.62 -15.78
N SER A 153 -6.38 7.64 -15.81
CA SER A 153 -4.93 7.46 -15.92
C SER A 153 -4.33 6.73 -14.71
N LEU A 154 -4.74 7.09 -13.49
CA LEU A 154 -4.29 6.45 -12.25
C LEU A 154 -4.70 4.97 -12.20
N VAL A 155 -5.97 4.67 -12.49
CA VAL A 155 -6.49 3.30 -12.50
C VAL A 155 -5.83 2.47 -13.59
N PHE A 156 -5.60 3.03 -14.77
CA PHE A 156 -4.88 2.36 -15.85
C PHE A 156 -3.44 2.03 -15.45
N PHE A 157 -2.73 3.00 -14.86
CA PHE A 157 -1.38 2.80 -14.33
C PHE A 157 -1.35 1.69 -13.26
N GLN A 158 -2.28 1.72 -12.32
CA GLN A 158 -2.41 0.71 -11.26
C GLN A 158 -2.65 -0.69 -11.85
N ARG A 159 -3.56 -0.82 -12.82
CA ARG A 159 -3.84 -2.10 -13.50
C ARG A 159 -2.63 -2.63 -14.27
N TYR A 160 -1.84 -1.74 -14.90
CA TYR A 160 -0.62 -2.15 -15.60
C TYR A 160 0.48 -2.59 -14.61
N SER A 161 0.63 -1.86 -13.50
CA SER A 161 1.57 -2.20 -12.43
C SER A 161 1.26 -3.56 -11.79
N HIS A 162 -0.01 -3.86 -11.49
CA HIS A 162 -0.42 -5.17 -10.94
C HIS A 162 -0.14 -6.33 -11.91
N GLN A 163 -0.42 -6.19 -13.20
CA GLN A 163 -0.16 -7.25 -14.18
C GLN A 163 1.34 -7.57 -14.31
N ALA A 164 2.22 -6.57 -14.17
CA ALA A 164 3.66 -6.80 -14.14
C ALA A 164 4.11 -7.60 -12.90
N LYS A 165 3.46 -7.37 -11.76
CA LYS A 165 3.72 -8.10 -10.50
C LYS A 165 3.24 -9.56 -10.59
N GLU A 166 2.03 -9.80 -11.11
CA GLU A 166 1.45 -11.15 -11.29
C GLU A 166 2.32 -12.03 -12.20
N ALA A 167 2.81 -11.47 -13.31
CA ALA A 167 3.68 -12.20 -14.24
C ALA A 167 5.04 -12.61 -13.65
N GLN A 168 5.53 -11.91 -12.62
CA GLN A 168 6.73 -12.31 -11.87
C GLN A 168 6.42 -13.37 -10.80
N GLN A 169 5.29 -13.20 -10.10
CA GLN A 169 4.86 -14.13 -9.06
C GLN A 169 4.60 -15.54 -9.62
N ASP A 170 3.98 -15.65 -10.79
CA ASP A 170 3.70 -16.94 -11.46
C ASP A 170 4.97 -17.63 -11.98
N ARG A 171 6.03 -16.86 -12.32
CA ARG A 171 7.30 -17.42 -12.80
C ARG A 171 8.19 -17.91 -11.68
N ALA A 172 8.12 -17.34 -10.47
CA ALA A 172 8.96 -17.71 -9.34
C ALA A 172 8.87 -19.21 -8.91
N PRO A 173 7.68 -19.83 -8.75
CA PRO A 173 7.59 -21.24 -8.38
C PRO A 173 8.05 -22.18 -9.51
N ALA A 174 7.80 -21.81 -10.78
CA ALA A 174 8.21 -22.61 -11.93
C ALA A 174 9.73 -22.63 -12.14
N VAL A 175 10.42 -21.49 -11.93
CA VAL A 175 11.88 -21.42 -12.03
C VAL A 175 12.55 -22.19 -10.90
N THR A 176 12.01 -22.10 -9.68
CA THR A 176 12.53 -22.85 -8.51
C THR A 176 12.35 -24.36 -8.67
N ALA A 177 11.20 -24.80 -9.20
CA ALA A 177 10.94 -26.21 -9.48
C ALA A 177 11.89 -26.79 -10.54
N ARG A 178 12.16 -26.03 -11.61
CA ARG A 178 13.09 -26.43 -12.67
C ARG A 178 14.54 -26.47 -12.21
N ALA A 179 14.98 -25.47 -11.44
CA ALA A 179 16.33 -25.46 -10.86
C ALA A 179 16.56 -26.65 -9.93
N ARG A 180 15.54 -27.04 -9.16
CA ARG A 180 15.60 -28.20 -8.28
C ARG A 180 15.68 -29.52 -9.06
N GLN A 181 14.97 -29.64 -10.19
CA GLN A 181 15.07 -30.82 -11.06
C GLN A 181 16.45 -30.95 -11.70
N GLN A 182 17.03 -29.86 -12.19
CA GLN A 182 18.37 -29.86 -12.79
C GLN A 182 19.45 -30.29 -11.78
N LEU A 183 19.36 -29.84 -10.52
CA LEU A 183 20.26 -30.27 -9.45
C LEU A 183 20.15 -31.79 -9.17
N PHE A 184 18.97 -32.37 -9.27
CA PHE A 184 18.78 -33.83 -9.09
C PHE A 184 19.28 -34.66 -10.28
N GLU A 185 19.29 -34.08 -11.48
CA GLU A 185 19.73 -34.77 -12.70
C GLU A 185 21.25 -34.79 -12.81
N GLU A 186 21.92 -33.71 -12.39
CA GLU A 186 23.39 -33.62 -12.32
C GLU A 186 24.01 -34.63 -11.33
N ASP A 187 23.34 -34.88 -10.19
CA ASP A 187 23.73 -35.91 -9.22
C ASP A 187 23.56 -37.35 -9.76
N THR A 188 22.68 -37.56 -10.75
CA THR A 188 22.37 -38.89 -11.29
C THR A 188 23.30 -39.28 -12.44
N GLU A 189 23.81 -38.33 -13.23
CA GLU A 189 24.73 -38.62 -14.34
C GLU A 189 26.14 -39.02 -13.87
N GLN A 190 26.62 -38.52 -12.73
CA GLN A 190 27.95 -38.87 -12.19
C GLN A 190 28.06 -40.28 -11.58
N GLN A 191 26.95 -40.98 -11.39
CA GLN A 191 26.94 -42.33 -10.79
C GLN A 191 26.80 -43.47 -11.83
N SER A 192 26.86 -43.16 -13.12
CA SER A 192 26.94 -44.15 -14.19
C SER A 192 28.40 -44.61 -14.41
N ILE A 193 28.90 -45.45 -13.50
CA ILE A 193 30.14 -46.21 -13.75
C ILE A 193 29.88 -47.14 -14.93
N PRO A 194 30.68 -47.10 -16.03
CA PRO A 194 30.61 -48.11 -17.07
C PRO A 194 30.93 -49.47 -16.46
N VAL A 195 29.93 -50.34 -16.35
CA VAL A 195 30.14 -51.73 -15.98
C VAL A 195 30.87 -52.38 -17.15
N ASP A 196 32.17 -52.58 -17.00
CA ASP A 196 33.02 -53.31 -17.93
C ASP A 196 32.61 -54.80 -17.91
N PRO A 197 32.09 -55.37 -19.03
CA PRO A 197 31.64 -56.75 -19.08
C PRO A 197 32.77 -57.79 -19.11
N SER A 198 34.02 -57.42 -18.81
CA SER A 198 35.20 -58.28 -18.98
C SER A 198 35.55 -59.20 -17.79
N GLN A 199 34.74 -59.33 -16.74
CA GLN A 199 35.09 -60.13 -15.55
C GLN A 199 34.20 -61.35 -15.27
N GLU A 200 33.45 -61.86 -16.25
CA GLU A 200 32.84 -63.20 -16.17
C GLU A 200 33.66 -64.21 -16.96
N GLY A 201 34.63 -64.85 -16.29
CA GLY A 201 35.19 -66.10 -16.78
C GLY A 201 36.65 -66.32 -16.44
N GLU A 202 36.95 -66.67 -15.19
CA GLU A 202 38.05 -67.58 -14.88
C GLU A 202 37.94 -68.06 -13.41
N SER A 203 37.08 -69.07 -13.21
CA SER A 203 37.13 -69.96 -12.04
C SER A 203 36.76 -71.37 -12.49
N SER A 204 37.69 -72.02 -13.18
CA SER A 204 37.76 -73.48 -13.28
C SER A 204 39.17 -73.89 -13.66
N SER A 205 40.00 -74.13 -12.65
CA SER A 205 40.86 -75.32 -12.45
C SER A 205 41.80 -75.08 -11.28
#